data_AF-A0A1C6T9V6-F1
#
_entry.id   AF-A0A1C6T9V6-F1
#
_cell.length_a   1.000
_cell.length_b   1.000
_cell.length_c   1.000
_cell.angle_alpha   90.00
_cell.angle_beta   90.00
_cell.angle_gamma   90.00
#
_symmetry.space_group_name_H-M   'P 1'
#
loop_
_entity.id
_entity.type
_entity.pdbx_description
1 polymer ?
#
loop_
_entity_poly.entity_id
_entity_poly.type
_entity_poly.pdbx_seq_one_letter_code
_entity_poly.pdbx_strand_id
1 'polypeptide(L)'
;MLPRSGDVLHVTRAASVQFRRSILFRVIRVLDLPVFDGWLWLEGYELNPAGEAVSKRSIFVQRAGLALVKAAPEPRPQAVPAARRPAARTPVRVG
;
A
#
# COMPACT_ATOMS: atom_id res chain seq x y z
N MET A 1 3.54 4.91 -14.38
CA MET A 1 3.09 5.51 -13.10
C MET A 1 4.03 5.12 -11.97
N LEU A 2 3.97 5.78 -10.80
CA LEU A 2 4.61 5.29 -9.57
C LEU A 2 3.53 4.61 -8.71
N PRO A 3 3.66 3.32 -8.35
CA PRO A 3 2.69 2.66 -7.48
C PRO A 3 2.58 3.33 -6.11
N ARG A 4 1.40 3.31 -5.52
CA ARG A 4 1.14 3.78 -4.15
C ARG A 4 0.50 2.68 -3.32
N SER A 5 0.59 2.81 -2.00
CA SER A 5 -0.14 1.93 -1.07
C SER A 5 -1.64 1.95 -1.38
N GLY A 6 -2.23 0.77 -1.50
CA GLY A 6 -3.65 0.56 -1.83
C GLY A 6 -3.92 0.32 -3.31
N ASP A 7 -2.99 0.63 -4.22
CA ASP A 7 -3.15 0.37 -5.64
C ASP A 7 -3.24 -1.14 -5.91
N VAL A 8 -4.11 -1.54 -6.84
CA VAL A 8 -4.16 -2.90 -7.39
C VAL A 8 -3.53 -2.88 -8.77
N LEU A 9 -2.49 -3.68 -8.94
CA LEU A 9 -1.69 -3.79 -10.15
C LEU A 9 -1.91 -5.15 -10.81
N HIS A 10 -1.94 -5.18 -12.13
CA HIS A 10 -1.75 -6.40 -12.91
C HIS A 10 -0.25 -6.56 -13.18
N VAL A 11 0.34 -7.59 -12.58
CA VAL A 11 1.76 -7.88 -12.69
C VAL A 11 1.95 -9.03 -13.66
N THR A 12 2.63 -8.76 -14.76
CA THR A 12 2.85 -9.72 -15.84
C THR A 12 4.35 -9.93 -16.08
N ARG A 13 4.69 -10.79 -17.04
CA ARG A 13 6.07 -11.00 -17.49
C ARG A 13 6.77 -9.71 -17.93
N ALA A 14 6.01 -8.69 -18.37
CA ALA A 14 6.57 -7.39 -18.74
C ALA A 14 7.16 -6.64 -17.53
N ALA A 15 6.65 -6.90 -16.33
CA ALA A 15 7.15 -6.31 -15.09
C ALA A 15 8.34 -7.10 -14.51
N SER A 16 8.38 -8.42 -14.66
CA SER A 16 9.54 -9.24 -14.33
C SER A 16 9.39 -10.65 -14.90
N VAL A 17 10.50 -11.25 -15.35
CA VAL A 17 10.53 -12.56 -16.02
C VAL A 17 10.01 -13.71 -15.14
N GLN A 18 10.00 -13.54 -13.82
CA GLN A 18 9.48 -14.53 -12.88
C GLN A 18 7.95 -14.72 -12.97
N PHE A 19 7.23 -13.73 -13.51
CA PHE A 19 5.76 -13.76 -13.64
C PHE A 19 5.32 -14.39 -14.95
N ARG A 20 5.67 -15.68 -15.16
CA ARG A 20 5.15 -16.45 -16.31
C ARG A 20 3.63 -16.60 -16.26
N ARG A 21 3.07 -16.66 -15.06
CA ARG A 21 1.64 -16.48 -14.79
C ARG A 21 1.45 -15.10 -14.18
N SER A 22 0.56 -14.30 -14.76
CA SER A 22 0.26 -12.98 -14.23
C SER A 22 -0.52 -13.07 -12.92
N ILE A 23 -0.35 -12.08 -12.06
CA ILE A 23 -1.09 -11.97 -10.80
C ILE A 23 -1.75 -10.58 -10.69
N LEU A 24 -2.81 -10.50 -9.88
CA LEU A 24 -3.29 -9.24 -9.35
C LEU A 24 -2.62 -8.99 -8.01
N PHE A 25 -2.11 -7.78 -7.80
CA PHE A 25 -1.30 -7.45 -6.64
C PHE A 25 -1.74 -6.14 -6.02
N ARG A 26 -2.22 -6.18 -4.77
CA ARG A 26 -2.53 -4.97 -3.99
C ARG A 26 -1.30 -4.51 -3.23
N VAL A 27 -0.81 -3.33 -3.55
CA VAL A 27 0.36 -2.72 -2.91
C VAL A 27 0.02 -2.32 -1.48
N ILE A 28 0.89 -2.66 -0.53
CA ILE A 28 0.84 -2.16 0.85
C ILE A 28 1.95 -1.14 1.05
N ARG A 29 3.13 -1.39 0.48
CA ARG A 29 4.30 -0.53 0.61
C ARG A 29 5.18 -0.61 -0.64
N VAL A 30 5.68 0.54 -1.08
CA VAL A 30 6.83 0.64 -1.99
C VAL A 30 8.06 0.83 -1.12
N LEU A 31 9.10 0.03 -1.34
CA LEU A 31 10.31 0.11 -0.53
C LEU A 31 11.32 1.02 -1.23
N ASP A 32 11.86 1.98 -0.48
CA ASP A 32 12.92 2.91 -0.92
C ASP A 32 14.32 2.27 -0.91
N LEU A 33 14.41 0.98 -1.25
CA LEU A 33 15.68 0.29 -1.38
C LEU A 33 16.43 0.80 -2.62
N PRO A 34 17.77 0.89 -2.59
CA PRO A 34 18.54 1.25 -3.76
C PRO A 34 18.30 0.20 -4.85
N VAL A 35 17.73 0.65 -5.96
CA VAL A 35 17.35 -0.18 -7.10
C VAL A 35 17.81 0.51 -8.36
N PHE A 36 18.23 -0.28 -9.35
CA PHE A 36 18.57 0.22 -10.68
C PHE A 36 17.39 1.00 -11.28
N ASP A 37 17.69 1.96 -12.16
CA ASP A 37 16.70 2.85 -12.74
C ASP A 37 15.48 2.10 -13.28
N GLY A 38 14.31 2.45 -12.74
CA GLY A 38 13.03 1.91 -13.17
C GLY A 38 12.63 0.58 -12.54
N TRP A 39 13.43 -0.01 -11.66
CA TRP A 39 13.06 -1.16 -10.83
C TRP A 39 12.50 -0.71 -9.48
N LEU A 40 11.69 -1.56 -8.85
CA LEU A 40 11.00 -1.27 -7.59
C LEU A 40 10.87 -2.55 -6.77
N TRP A 41 11.04 -2.42 -5.46
CA TRP A 41 10.59 -3.43 -4.49
C TRP A 41 9.18 -3.06 -3.99
N LEU A 42 8.24 -3.99 -4.14
CA LEU A 42 6.87 -3.84 -3.67
C LEU A 42 6.55 -4.92 -2.64
N GLU A 43 5.92 -4.51 -1.54
CA GLU A 43 5.26 -5.40 -0.59
C GLU A 43 3.75 -5.28 -0.74
N GLY A 44 3.05 -6.40 -0.71
CA GLY A 44 1.63 -6.42 -0.98
C GLY A 44 0.99 -7.79 -0.91
N TYR A 45 -0.26 -7.86 -1.34
CA TYR A 45 -1.03 -9.09 -1.39
C TYR A 45 -1.30 -9.50 -2.84
N GLU A 46 -1.07 -10.78 -3.14
CA GLU A 46 -1.69 -11.41 -4.31
C GLU A 46 -3.20 -11.52 -4.08
N LEU A 47 -3.97 -11.21 -5.12
CA LEU A 47 -5.42 -11.29 -5.10
C LEU A 47 -5.92 -12.48 -5.92
N ASN A 48 -6.95 -13.16 -5.41
CA ASN A 48 -7.71 -14.13 -6.20
C ASN A 48 -8.65 -13.43 -7.21
N PRO A 49 -9.35 -14.20 -8.08
CA PRO A 49 -10.33 -13.61 -9.01
C PRO A 49 -11.48 -12.85 -8.35
N ALA A 50 -11.80 -13.14 -7.08
CA ALA A 50 -12.80 -12.39 -6.29
C ALA A 50 -12.24 -11.07 -5.71
N GLY A 51 -10.95 -10.79 -5.87
CA GLY A 51 -10.28 -9.59 -5.37
C GLY A 51 -9.86 -9.67 -3.90
N GLU A 52 -9.89 -10.86 -3.31
CA GLU A 52 -9.50 -11.12 -1.92
C GLU A 52 -8.01 -11.41 -1.82
N ALA A 53 -7.39 -10.95 -0.74
CA ALA A 53 -5.98 -11.20 -0.46
C ALA A 53 -5.76 -12.67 -0.07
N VAL A 54 -4.97 -13.39 -0.86
CA VAL A 54 -4.67 -14.81 -0.62
C VAL A 54 -3.26 -15.07 -0.11
N SER A 55 -2.31 -14.18 -0.42
CA SER A 55 -0.92 -14.35 0.00
C SER A 55 -0.20 -13.01 0.10
N LYS A 56 0.60 -12.82 1.15
CA LYS A 56 1.51 -11.66 1.27
C LYS A 56 2.82 -11.97 0.55
N ARG A 57 3.27 -11.07 -0.32
CA ARG A 57 4.50 -11.24 -1.11
C ARG A 57 5.32 -9.94 -1.16
N SER A 58 6.63 -10.12 -1.23
CA SER A 58 7.59 -9.08 -1.62
C SER A 58 8.09 -9.39 -3.03
N ILE A 59 7.98 -8.43 -3.95
CA ILE A 59 8.29 -8.63 -5.36
C ILE A 59 9.23 -7.54 -5.87
N PHE A 60 10.14 -7.92 -6.77
CA PHE A 60 11.04 -7.02 -7.48
C PHE A 60 10.62 -6.91 -8.94
N VAL A 61 10.22 -5.71 -9.36
CA VAL A 61 9.54 -5.46 -10.64
C VAL A 61 10.04 -4.20 -11.33
N GLN A 62 9.98 -4.20 -12.65
CA GLN A 62 10.20 -3.04 -13.49
C GLN A 62 8.91 -2.24 -13.62
N ARG A 63 8.99 -0.95 -13.28
CA ARG A 63 7.86 0.00 -13.28
C ARG A 63 7.14 0.10 -14.62
N ALA A 64 7.89 0.03 -15.73
CA ALA A 64 7.36 0.15 -17.08
C ALA A 64 6.41 -0.99 -17.47
N GLY A 65 6.57 -2.17 -16.84
CA GLY A 65 5.74 -3.34 -17.12
C GLY A 65 4.50 -3.49 -16.22
N LEU A 66 4.29 -2.56 -15.29
CA LEU A 66 3.14 -2.59 -14.38
C LEU A 66 1.92 -1.93 -15.04
N ALA A 67 0.76 -2.54 -14.88
CA ALA A 67 -0.52 -1.95 -15.28
C ALA A 67 -1.40 -1.70 -14.04
N LEU A 68 -1.93 -0.48 -13.90
CA LEU A 68 -2.87 -0.14 -12.83
C LEU A 68 -4.27 -0.67 -13.17
N VAL A 69 -4.83 -1.50 -12.30
CA VAL A 69 -6.19 -2.04 -12.43
C VAL A 69 -7.17 -1.22 -11.61
N LYS A 70 -6.78 -0.84 -10.38
CA LYS A 70 -7.57 0.00 -9.50
C LYS A 70 -6.66 0.90 -8.67
N ALA A 71 -6.91 2.20 -8.71
CA ALA A 71 -6.23 3.15 -7.85
C ALA A 71 -6.65 2.96 -6.39
N ALA A 72 -5.71 3.20 -5.48
CA ALA A 72 -6.03 3.41 -4.08
C ALA A 72 -7.10 4.52 -3.95
N PRO A 73 -8.08 4.38 -3.05
CA PRO A 73 -8.94 5.51 -2.70
C PRO A 73 -8.07 6.70 -2.29
N GLU A 74 -8.43 7.91 -2.71
CA GLU A 74 -7.74 9.10 -2.25
C GLU A 74 -7.74 9.15 -0.72
N PRO A 75 -6.61 9.53 -0.08
CA PRO A 75 -6.56 9.67 1.35
C PRO A 75 -7.63 10.69 1.75
N ARG A 76 -8.69 10.24 2.44
CA ARG A 76 -9.59 11.20 3.09
C ARG A 76 -8.73 11.99 4.08
N PRO A 77 -8.74 13.33 4.05
CA PRO A 77 -8.06 14.11 5.07
C PRO A 77 -8.60 13.62 6.41
N GLN A 78 -7.73 13.00 7.22
CA GLN A 78 -8.10 12.58 8.57
C GLN A 78 -8.56 13.84 9.28
N ALA A 79 -9.84 13.92 9.62
CA ALA A 79 -10.31 14.94 10.53
C ALA A 79 -9.50 14.74 11.81
N VAL A 80 -8.59 15.68 12.09
CA VAL A 80 -7.84 15.68 13.34
C VAL A 80 -8.87 15.57 14.47
N PRO A 81 -8.78 14.59 15.39
CA PRO A 81 -9.67 14.57 16.52
C PRO A 81 -9.50 15.89 17.24
N ALA A 82 -10.55 16.70 17.34
CA ALA A 82 -10.53 17.94 18.08
C ALA A 82 -9.93 17.64 19.46
N ALA A 83 -8.84 18.34 19.80
CA ALA A 83 -8.09 18.12 21.02
C ALA A 83 -9.08 17.96 22.19
N ARG A 84 -9.05 16.79 22.85
CA ARG A 84 -9.89 16.53 24.03
C ARG A 84 -9.61 17.66 25.03
N ARG A 85 -10.60 18.51 25.26
CA ARG A 85 -10.52 19.60 26.23
C ARG A 85 -10.17 18.98 27.59
N PRO A 86 -9.05 19.35 28.24
CA PRO A 86 -8.70 18.76 29.52
C PRO A 86 -9.81 19.08 30.52
N ALA A 87 -10.36 18.04 31.14
CA ALA A 87 -11.32 18.20 32.23
C ALA A 87 -10.61 18.88 33.39
N ALA A 88 -11.11 20.04 33.82
CA ALA A 88 -10.58 20.75 34.97
C ALA A 88 -10.71 19.87 36.22
N ARG A 89 -9.59 19.53 36.86
CA ARG A 89 -9.56 18.81 38.13
C ARG A 89 -9.85 19.82 39.24
N THR A 90 -11.01 19.72 39.87
CA THR A 90 -11.33 20.49 41.08
C THR A 90 -10.50 19.94 42.25
N PRO A 91 -9.72 20.75 42.98
CA PRO A 91 -9.02 20.29 44.17
C PRO A 91 -10.01 20.11 45.33
N VAL A 92 -10.03 18.92 45.92
CA VAL A 92 -10.74 18.64 47.18
C VAL A 92 -9.91 19.20 48.34
N ARG A 93 -10.51 20.04 49.18
CA ARG A 93 -9.90 20.55 50.41
C ARG A 93 -10.31 19.63 51.56
N VAL A 94 -9.33 18.99 52.20
CA VAL A 94 -9.50 18.25 53.46
C VAL A 94 -9.16 19.20 54.60
N GLY A 95 -10.09 19.35 55.55
CA GLY A 95 -9.92 20.02 56.83
C GLY A 95 -10.47 19.14 57.93
#